data_AF-A0A3C1D696-F1
#
_entry.id   AF-A0A3C1D696-F1
#
_cell.length_a   1.000
_cell.length_b   1.000
_cell.length_c   1.000
_cell.angle_alpha   90.00
_cell.angle_beta   90.00
_cell.angle_gamma   90.00
#
_symmetry.space_group_name_H-M   'P 1'
#
loop_
_entity.id
_entity.type
_entity.pdbx_description
1 polymer ?
#
loop_
_entity_poly.entity_id
_entity_poly.type
_entity_poly.pdbx_seq_one_letter_code
_entity_poly.pdbx_strand_id
1 'polypeptide(L)'
;MATRPRFSGVHLWLVFAGGTIGTAARLAVLLVEDPSIQWLSIPLINIVGSFLLGVVTGMAERQADPARATRMRTFWGVGVMGGFTTYSSFAVLAVDPASLPLAVVTVLAGLAAA
;
A
#
# COMPACT_ATOMS: atom_id res chain seq x y z
N MET A 1 -4.52 -29.68 -17.08
CA MET A 1 -3.45 -28.94 -17.81
C MET A 1 -2.90 -27.89 -16.86
N ALA A 2 -1.85 -28.23 -16.08
CA ALA A 2 -1.30 -27.32 -15.08
C ALA A 2 -0.44 -26.26 -15.78
N THR A 3 -0.92 -25.02 -15.84
CA THR A 3 -0.15 -23.87 -16.31
C THR A 3 0.98 -23.61 -15.31
N ARG A 4 2.21 -23.94 -15.69
CA ARG A 4 3.39 -23.61 -14.87
C ARG A 4 3.40 -22.10 -14.60
N PRO A 5 3.66 -21.65 -13.36
CA PRO A 5 3.80 -20.22 -13.08
C PRO A 5 4.97 -19.68 -13.89
N ARG A 6 4.66 -18.85 -14.90
CA ARG A 6 5.69 -18.19 -15.71
C ARG A 6 6.22 -17.01 -14.91
N PHE A 7 7.32 -17.21 -14.18
CA PHE A 7 8.13 -16.11 -13.68
C PHE A 7 8.47 -15.18 -14.87
N SER A 8 7.94 -13.97 -14.83
CA SER A 8 8.17 -12.95 -15.86
C SER A 8 9.05 -11.87 -15.25
N GLY A 9 10.27 -11.71 -15.76
CA GLY A 9 11.20 -10.69 -15.27
C GLY A 9 10.62 -9.28 -15.32
N VAL A 10 9.72 -9.01 -16.26
CA VAL A 10 9.00 -7.72 -16.35
C VAL A 10 8.19 -7.45 -15.09
N HIS A 11 7.42 -8.43 -14.59
CA HIS A 11 6.61 -8.25 -13.38
C HIS A 11 7.48 -8.02 -12.16
N LEU A 12 8.63 -8.71 -12.06
CA LEU A 12 9.59 -8.50 -10.98
C LEU A 12 10.13 -7.07 -10.98
N TRP A 13 10.53 -6.55 -12.16
CA TRP A 13 10.99 -5.17 -12.29
C TRP A 13 9.91 -4.14 -11.96
N LEU A 14 8.66 -4.40 -12.35
CA LEU A 14 7.53 -3.53 -12.00
C LEU A 14 7.32 -3.47 -10.49
N VAL A 15 7.35 -4.62 -9.79
CA VAL A 15 7.23 -4.65 -8.33
C VAL A 15 8.42 -3.95 -7.68
N PHE A 16 9.64 -4.22 -8.14
CA PHE A 16 10.86 -3.60 -7.60
C PHE A 16 10.83 -2.07 -7.71
N ALA A 17 10.57 -1.56 -8.93
CA ALA A 17 10.51 -0.13 -9.18
C ALA A 17 9.37 0.53 -8.39
N GLY A 18 8.17 -0.06 -8.44
CA GLY A 18 7.01 0.44 -7.70
C GLY A 18 7.24 0.44 -6.19
N GLY A 19 7.74 -0.66 -5.63
CA GLY A 19 8.01 -0.81 -4.20
C GLY A 19 9.10 0.14 -3.70
N THR A 20 10.11 0.42 -4.53
CA THR A 20 11.13 1.44 -4.23
C THR A 20 10.49 2.82 -4.13
N ILE A 21 9.64 3.19 -5.10
CA ILE A 21 8.92 4.47 -5.11
C ILE A 21 7.98 4.59 -3.90
N GLY A 22 7.18 3.55 -3.62
CA GLY A 22 6.27 3.53 -2.48
C GLY A 22 7.00 3.67 -1.14
N THR A 23 8.08 2.92 -0.97
CA THR A 23 8.92 3.00 0.24
C THR A 23 9.54 4.38 0.39
N ALA A 24 10.08 4.95 -0.69
CA ALA A 24 10.65 6.30 -0.66
C ALA A 24 9.60 7.35 -0.31
N ALA A 25 8.38 7.25 -0.85
CA ALA A 25 7.27 8.15 -0.51
C ALA A 25 6.88 8.02 0.97
N ARG A 26 6.77 6.80 1.50
CA ARG A 26 6.54 6.58 2.94
C ARG A 26 7.64 7.21 3.78
N LEU A 27 8.91 7.00 3.42
CA LEU A 27 10.04 7.59 4.14
C LEU A 27 10.02 9.11 4.08
N ALA A 28 9.68 9.71 2.94
CA ALA A 28 9.57 11.17 2.83
C ALA A 28 8.52 11.74 3.78
N VAL A 29 7.36 11.08 3.93
CA VAL A 29 6.34 11.48 4.91
C VAL A 29 6.92 11.43 6.33
N LEU A 30 7.56 10.32 6.70
CA LEU A 30 8.10 10.12 8.05
C LEU A 30 9.28 11.07 8.38
N LEU A 31 10.03 11.53 7.39
CA LEU A 31 11.20 12.39 7.59
C LEU A 31 10.85 13.88 7.72
N VAL A 32 9.69 14.30 7.18
CA VAL A 32 9.28 15.72 7.12
C VAL A 32 8.27 16.06 8.22
N GLU A 33 7.72 15.05 8.91
CA GLU A 33 6.70 15.23 9.92
C GLU A 33 7.23 15.87 11.21
N ASP A 34 6.38 16.71 11.82
CA ASP A 34 6.64 17.29 13.14
C ASP A 34 6.53 16.20 14.24
N PRO A 35 7.51 16.09 15.16
CA PRO A 35 7.48 15.09 16.23
C PRO A 35 6.20 15.08 17.08
N SER A 36 5.49 16.21 17.18
CA SER A 36 4.23 16.32 17.93
C SER A 36 3.06 15.54 17.32
N ILE A 37 3.12 15.23 16.02
CA ILE A 37 2.05 14.52 15.29
C ILE A 37 2.47 13.14 14.76
N GLN A 38 3.70 12.69 15.06
CA GLN A 38 4.28 11.42 14.57
C GLN A 38 3.38 10.17 14.71
N TRP A 39 2.48 10.17 15.68
CA TRP A 39 1.54 9.07 15.95
C TRP A 39 0.45 8.94 14.87
N LEU A 40 0.23 9.98 14.05
CA LEU A 40 -0.73 10.00 12.95
C LEU A 40 -0.16 9.47 11.62
N SER A 41 1.16 9.51 11.44
CA SER A 41 1.81 9.13 10.19
C SER A 41 1.42 7.76 9.69
N ILE A 42 1.59 6.72 10.51
CA ILE A 42 1.30 5.34 10.13
C ILE A 42 -0.19 5.13 9.81
N PRO A 43 -1.14 5.61 10.63
CA PRO A 43 -2.56 5.64 10.27
C PRO A 43 -2.83 6.28 8.92
N LEU A 44 -2.33 7.49 8.68
CA LEU A 44 -2.60 8.24 7.45
C LEU A 44 -2.00 7.56 6.23
N ILE A 45 -0.76 7.08 6.31
CA ILE A 45 -0.09 6.31 5.25
C ILE A 45 -0.94 5.10 4.85
N ASN A 46 -1.44 4.33 5.83
CA ASN A 46 -2.23 3.14 5.55
C ASN A 46 -3.64 3.48 5.01
N ILE A 47 -4.32 4.49 5.55
CA ILE A 47 -5.66 4.88 5.08
C ILE A 47 -5.59 5.44 3.65
N VAL A 48 -4.67 6.37 3.39
CA VAL A 48 -4.46 6.94 2.05
C VAL A 48 -4.02 5.86 1.07
N GLY A 49 -3.12 4.96 1.48
CA GLY A 49 -2.68 3.84 0.65
C GLY A 49 -3.82 2.87 0.30
N SER A 50 -4.68 2.55 1.26
CA SER A 50 -5.87 1.70 1.03
C SER A 50 -6.86 2.36 0.06
N PHE A 51 -7.14 3.66 0.22
CA PHE A 51 -7.97 4.42 -0.72
C PHE A 51 -7.41 4.35 -2.15
N LEU A 52 -6.12 4.68 -2.31
CA LEU A 52 -5.46 4.68 -3.61
C LEU A 52 -5.40 3.27 -4.21
N LEU A 53 -5.26 2.23 -3.38
CA LEU A 53 -5.32 0.84 -3.83
C LEU A 53 -6.72 0.46 -4.35
N GLY A 54 -7.79 0.93 -3.70
CA GLY A 54 -9.17 0.82 -4.19
C GLY A 54 -9.32 1.48 -5.57
N VAL A 55 -8.83 2.71 -5.73
CA VAL A 55 -8.81 3.43 -7.02
C VAL A 55 -8.03 2.65 -8.09
N VAL A 56 -6.84 2.16 -7.78
CA VAL A 56 -6.03 1.34 -8.70
C VAL A 56 -6.77 0.08 -9.12
N THR A 57 -7.47 -0.57 -8.18
CA THR A 57 -8.26 -1.78 -8.44
C THR A 57 -9.42 -1.48 -9.38
N GLY A 58 -10.21 -0.44 -9.10
CA GLY A 58 -11.32 -0.03 -9.96
C GLY A 58 -10.87 0.42 -11.36
N MET A 59 -9.73 1.10 -11.48
CA MET A 59 -9.15 1.44 -12.79
C MET A 59 -8.70 0.19 -13.56
N ALA A 60 -8.11 -0.80 -12.88
CA ALA A 60 -7.67 -2.04 -13.51
C ALA A 60 -8.85 -2.90 -13.96
N GLU A 61 -9.97 -2.90 -13.24
CA GLU A 61 -11.20 -3.61 -13.64
C GLU A 61 -11.83 -3.00 -14.91
N ARG A 62 -11.73 -1.68 -15.08
CA ARG A 62 -12.21 -0.98 -16.28
C ARG A 62 -11.26 -1.12 -17.48
N GLN A 63 -10.10 -1.73 -17.31
CA GLN A 63 -9.11 -1.86 -18.38
C GLN A 63 -9.47 -3.01 -19.32
N ALA A 64 -9.65 -2.68 -20.60
CA ALA A 64 -10.04 -3.65 -21.63
C ALA A 64 -8.95 -4.66 -21.98
N ASP A 65 -7.67 -4.29 -21.86
CA ASP A 65 -6.52 -5.19 -22.07
C ASP A 65 -6.13 -5.91 -20.76
N PRO A 66 -6.32 -7.24 -20.66
CA PRO A 66 -5.97 -8.01 -19.45
C PRO A 66 -4.49 -7.93 -19.07
N ALA A 67 -3.60 -7.83 -20.06
CA ALA A 67 -2.17 -7.73 -19.81
C ALA A 67 -1.81 -6.35 -19.22
N ARG A 68 -2.47 -5.28 -19.70
CA ARG A 68 -2.33 -3.95 -19.13
C ARG A 68 -2.94 -3.85 -17.74
N ALA A 69 -4.12 -4.44 -17.51
CA ALA A 69 -4.75 -4.52 -16.20
C ALA A 69 -3.83 -5.20 -15.17
N THR A 70 -3.21 -6.31 -15.58
CA THR A 70 -2.23 -7.04 -14.76
C THR A 70 -1.03 -6.17 -14.43
N ARG A 71 -0.40 -5.53 -15.43
CA ARG A 71 0.75 -4.64 -15.20
C ARG A 71 0.42 -3.47 -14.27
N MET A 72 -0.78 -2.88 -14.41
CA MET A 72 -1.25 -1.80 -13.54
C MET A 72 -1.38 -2.27 -12.08
N ARG A 73 -2.01 -3.43 -11.85
CA ARG A 73 -2.11 -4.04 -10.51
C ARG A 73 -0.73 -4.38 -9.93
N THR A 74 0.17 -4.90 -10.75
CA THR A 74 1.53 -5.27 -10.31
C THR A 74 2.34 -4.04 -9.92
N PHE A 75 2.38 -3.01 -10.77
CA PHE A 75 3.19 -1.82 -10.49
C PHE A 75 2.56 -0.96 -9.39
N TRP A 76 1.31 -0.51 -9.57
CA TRP A 76 0.68 0.43 -8.66
C TRP A 76 0.17 -0.23 -7.38
N GLY A 77 -0.45 -1.42 -7.50
CA GLY A 77 -1.01 -2.12 -6.35
C GLY A 77 0.08 -2.82 -5.53
N VAL A 78 0.69 -3.87 -6.10
CA VAL A 78 1.69 -4.67 -5.38
C VAL A 78 2.98 -3.89 -5.13
N GLY A 79 3.47 -3.13 -6.11
CA GLY A 79 4.66 -2.30 -5.97
C GLY A 79 4.42 -1.06 -5.11
N VAL A 80 3.84 0.00 -5.69
CA VAL A 80 3.77 1.32 -5.05
C VAL A 80 2.94 1.29 -3.77
N MET A 81 1.69 0.83 -3.79
CA MET A 81 0.85 0.81 -2.59
C MET A 81 1.37 -0.20 -1.56
N GLY A 82 1.90 -1.35 -2.00
CA GLY A 82 2.54 -2.32 -1.12
C GLY A 82 3.79 -1.81 -0.40
N GLY A 83 4.61 -0.96 -1.05
CA GLY A 83 5.76 -0.32 -0.42
C GLY A 83 5.43 0.93 0.40
N PHE A 84 4.37 1.65 -0.01
CA PHE A 84 3.88 2.86 0.68
C PHE A 84 3.20 2.50 2.00
N THR A 85 2.30 1.51 2.00
CA THR A 85 1.63 1.03 3.22
C THR A 85 2.56 0.16 4.07
N THR A 86 2.24 -0.03 5.36
CA THR A 86 3.07 -0.84 6.27
C THR A 86 2.26 -1.48 7.38
N TYR A 87 2.16 -2.81 7.34
CA TYR A 87 1.58 -3.59 8.43
C TYR A 87 2.53 -3.71 9.63
N SER A 88 3.85 -3.84 9.39
CA SER A 88 4.83 -4.00 10.48
C SER A 88 4.85 -2.79 11.41
N SER A 89 4.85 -1.56 10.87
CA SER A 89 4.82 -0.34 11.69
C SER A 89 3.48 -0.19 12.40
N PHE A 90 2.38 -0.57 11.74
CA PHE A 90 1.05 -0.61 12.36
C PHE A 90 0.98 -1.63 13.51
N ALA A 91 1.59 -2.81 13.37
CA ALA A 91 1.61 -3.82 14.42
C ALA A 91 2.38 -3.35 15.66
N VAL A 92 3.48 -2.62 15.47
CA VAL A 92 4.20 -1.95 16.57
C VAL A 92 3.32 -0.90 17.23
N LEU A 93 2.55 -0.13 16.47
CA LEU A 93 1.57 0.81 17.04
C LEU A 93 0.44 0.09 17.78
N ALA A 94 -0.03 -1.06 17.30
CA ALA A 94 -1.18 -1.76 17.88
C ALA A 94 -0.86 -2.59 19.14
N VAL A 95 0.42 -2.84 19.43
CA VAL A 95 0.83 -3.58 20.64
C VAL A 95 0.70 -2.74 21.92
N ASP A 96 0.74 -1.42 21.79
CA ASP A 96 0.52 -0.50 22.90
C ASP A 96 -0.99 -0.34 23.16
N PRO A 97 -1.50 -0.68 24.37
CA PRO A 97 -2.90 -0.50 24.71
C PRO A 97 -3.41 0.94 24.56
N ALA A 98 -2.54 1.95 24.73
CA ALA A 98 -2.94 3.35 24.65
C ALA A 98 -3.33 3.77 23.22
N SER A 99 -2.72 3.15 22.20
CA SER A 99 -2.97 3.40 20.77
C SER A 99 -3.98 2.43 20.16
N LEU A 100 -4.48 1.44 20.92
CA LEU A 100 -5.45 0.46 20.42
C LEU A 100 -6.71 1.12 19.79
N PRO A 101 -7.33 2.17 20.37
CA PRO A 101 -8.46 2.84 19.74
C PRO A 101 -8.11 3.42 18.37
N LEU A 102 -6.93 4.04 18.26
CA LEU A 102 -6.43 4.59 17.00
C LEU A 102 -6.15 3.47 15.98
N ALA A 103 -5.62 2.33 16.42
CA ALA A 103 -5.39 1.17 15.57
C ALA A 103 -6.71 0.64 14.99
N VAL A 104 -7.75 0.51 15.82
CA VAL A 104 -9.10 0.11 15.38
C VAL A 104 -9.66 1.11 14.37
N VAL A 105 -9.60 2.41 14.68
CA VAL A 105 -10.06 3.47 13.77
C VAL A 105 -9.32 3.40 12.43
N THR A 106 -8.00 3.16 12.45
CA THR A 106 -7.18 3.03 11.24
C THR A 106 -7.66 1.89 10.36
N VAL A 107 -7.95 0.72 10.94
CA VAL A 107 -8.47 -0.43 10.20
C VAL A 107 -9.84 -0.12 9.61
N LEU A 108 -10.77 0.41 10.41
CA LEU A 108 -12.11 0.73 9.95
C LEU A 108 -12.11 1.80 8.85
N ALA A 109 -11.32 2.85 9.02
CA ALA A 109 -11.16 3.90 8.02
C ALA A 109 -10.50 3.37 6.74
N GLY A 110 -9.47 2.52 6.87
CA GLY A 110 -8.83 1.88 5.73
C GLY A 110 -9.77 0.97 4.94
N LEU A 111 -10.62 0.20 5.63
CA LEU A 111 -11.66 -0.62 5.00
C LEU A 111 -12.76 0.21 4.34
N ALA A 112 -13.19 1.30 4.98
CA ALA A 112 -14.20 2.19 4.41
C ALA A 112 -13.70 2.96 3.18
N ALA A 113 -12.37 3.15 3.07
CA ALA A 113 -11.75 3.89 1.99
C ALA A 113 -11.46 3.04 0.74
N ALA A 114 -11.31 1.72 0.89
CA ALA A 114 -10.96 0.79 -0.20
C ALA A 114 -12.21 0.25 -0.93
#